data_AF-A0A2A3EI76-F1
#
_entry.id   AF-A0A2A3EI76-F1
#
_cell.length_a   1.000
_cell.length_b   1.000
_cell.length_c   1.000
_cell.angle_alpha   90.00
_cell.angle_beta   90.00
_cell.angle_gamma   90.00
#
_symmetry.space_group_name_H-M   'P 1'
#
loop_
_entity.id
_entity.type
_entity.pdbx_description
1 polymer ?
#
loop_
_entity_poly.entity_id
_entity_poly.type
_entity_poly.pdbx_seq_one_letter_code
_entity_poly.pdbx_strand_id
1 'polypeptide(L)'
;MQENVPILLISLFALLLRWCITYHSYSGQGKPPMFGDYEAQRHWQEITLNIPIEKWYINTTDNDLQYWGLDYPPLTAYHSFAMGYVANKLNSSYVKLHESRGFSSEDHKYFMRLSVLCIDILIYIPSVIYFILTKEVPKNFEEEKLSIFNLKRKHINLLIILIYPGLILIDHGHFQYNSLSLGLFISAITAMLQNSFIIGSFLFVTALNYKQMELYHALSIFCYILGKYSPIKKQFWLFNLIMLLCIAITVVSTFFIIWLPFIKDWETFINVVFRLFPVSRGIFEDKVANIWCTINVIYKLRNTFTNKELAKICLILTTFSVLPSFHEKSILLVAIPVLLYFESNPFPCFWFLIISHFSMLPLFIKDGLYMAYCVTLIFYFFIVFWTHPNLFDNNELLNNANSKKNEVIDESDGCGAKFSVTIVSPIFEGKSLLQRHRLVNSILEKELKTIHAFSQKTLTPAEWKK
;
A
#
# COMPACT_ATOMS: atom_id res chain seq x y z
N MET A 1 22.81 18.76 -9.49
CA MET A 1 23.46 18.17 -8.30
C MET A 1 22.82 18.60 -6.98
N GLN A 2 22.53 19.89 -6.73
CA GLN A 2 21.96 20.35 -5.45
C GLN A 2 20.59 19.73 -5.06
N GLU A 3 19.71 19.39 -6.02
CA GLU A 3 18.41 18.77 -5.71
C GLU A 3 18.48 17.30 -5.28
N ASN A 4 19.55 16.57 -5.63
CA ASN A 4 19.65 15.13 -5.35
C ASN A 4 20.23 14.86 -3.96
N VAL A 5 20.93 15.83 -3.38
CA VAL A 5 21.57 15.70 -2.06
C VAL A 5 20.53 15.46 -0.95
N PRO A 6 19.42 16.22 -0.86
CA PRO A 6 18.38 15.96 0.15
C PRO A 6 17.75 14.56 0.04
N ILE A 7 17.47 14.10 -1.17
CA ILE A 7 16.90 12.76 -1.40
C ILE A 7 17.85 11.69 -0.89
N LEU A 8 19.15 11.80 -1.20
CA LEU A 8 20.16 10.86 -0.73
C LEU A 8 20.27 10.88 0.79
N LEU A 9 20.35 12.06 1.42
CA LEU A 9 20.46 12.19 2.87
C LEU A 9 19.24 11.61 3.60
N ILE A 10 18.02 11.88 3.10
CA ILE A 10 16.79 11.31 3.65
C ILE A 10 16.79 9.78 3.50
N SER A 11 17.22 9.26 2.35
CA SER A 11 17.30 7.81 2.12
C SER A 11 18.29 7.15 3.08
N LEU A 12 19.49 7.72 3.23
CA LEU A 12 20.50 7.23 4.18
C LEU A 12 20.00 7.31 5.62
N PHE A 13 19.30 8.39 5.98
CA PHE A 13 18.70 8.53 7.29
C PHE A 13 17.63 7.47 7.56
N ALA A 14 16.75 7.20 6.58
CA ALA A 14 15.74 6.16 6.67
C ALA A 14 16.34 4.75 6.79
N LEU A 15 17.47 4.48 6.12
CA LEU A 15 18.23 3.24 6.25
C LEU A 15 18.88 3.13 7.63
N LEU A 16 19.44 4.23 8.16
CA LEU A 16 20.00 4.25 9.51
C LEU A 16 18.94 3.92 10.56
N LEU A 17 17.73 4.49 10.45
CA LEU A 17 16.64 4.17 11.36
C LEU A 17 16.27 2.69 11.34
N ARG A 18 16.22 2.07 10.16
CA ARG A 18 15.98 0.62 9.99
C ARG A 18 17.12 -0.22 10.57
N TRP A 19 18.36 0.22 10.36
CA TRP A 19 19.55 -0.40 10.93
C TRP A 19 19.51 -0.39 12.46
N CYS A 20 19.07 0.69 13.09
CA CYS A 20 18.95 0.75 14.56
C CYS A 20 18.02 -0.35 15.12
N ILE A 21 17.02 -0.81 14.36
CA ILE A 21 16.09 -1.86 14.79
C ILE A 21 16.75 -3.24 14.80
N THR A 22 17.83 -3.46 14.03
CA THR A 22 18.43 -4.80 13.86
C THR A 22 18.92 -5.40 15.17
N TYR A 23 19.28 -4.57 16.15
CA TYR A 23 19.76 -5.00 17.47
C TYR A 23 18.64 -5.51 18.38
N HIS A 24 17.39 -5.15 18.13
CA HIS A 24 16.26 -5.60 18.92
C HIS A 24 15.88 -7.07 18.62
N SER A 25 15.01 -7.62 19.46
CA SER A 25 14.46 -8.97 19.28
C SER A 25 13.58 -9.09 18.03
N TYR A 26 13.25 -10.32 17.66
CA TYR A 26 12.40 -10.64 16.51
C TYR A 26 11.24 -11.56 16.91
N SER A 27 10.31 -11.76 15.99
CA SER A 27 9.15 -12.61 16.21
C SER A 27 9.57 -14.03 16.60
N GLY A 28 9.13 -14.46 17.79
CA GLY A 28 9.38 -15.82 18.29
C GLY A 28 10.78 -16.10 18.84
N GLN A 29 11.63 -15.09 19.04
CA GLN A 29 12.97 -15.30 19.61
C GLN A 29 12.91 -16.03 20.96
N GLY A 30 13.61 -17.16 21.06
CA GLY A 30 13.67 -17.97 22.28
C GLY A 30 12.34 -18.64 22.66
N LYS A 31 11.40 -18.85 21.73
CA LYS A 31 10.07 -19.42 21.99
C LYS A 31 9.84 -20.76 21.26
N PRO A 32 10.53 -21.86 21.64
CA PRO A 32 10.24 -23.18 21.08
C PRO A 32 8.80 -23.64 21.43
N PRO A 33 8.24 -24.64 20.71
CA PRO A 33 8.88 -25.38 19.61
C PRO A 33 8.73 -24.69 18.24
N MET A 34 7.76 -23.80 18.07
CA MET A 34 7.42 -23.21 16.78
C MET A 34 8.12 -21.87 16.52
N PHE A 35 8.60 -21.12 17.51
CA PHE A 35 9.16 -19.78 17.30
C PHE A 35 8.14 -18.82 16.63
N GLY A 36 8.53 -18.05 15.61
CA GLY A 36 7.72 -17.00 14.98
C GLY A 36 8.12 -16.75 13.53
N ASP A 37 7.71 -15.61 12.98
CA ASP A 37 7.88 -15.30 11.54
C ASP A 37 9.35 -15.33 11.08
N TYR A 38 10.30 -15.02 11.96
CA TYR A 38 11.73 -15.16 11.67
C TYR A 38 12.10 -16.60 11.30
N GLU A 39 11.62 -17.57 12.07
CA GLU A 39 11.84 -19.00 11.83
C GLU A 39 11.08 -19.48 10.58
N ALA A 40 9.88 -18.93 10.33
CA ALA A 40 9.15 -19.23 9.10
C ALA A 40 9.97 -18.88 7.85
N GLN A 41 10.53 -17.67 7.80
CA GLN A 41 11.36 -17.24 6.67
C GLN A 41 12.65 -18.06 6.54
N ARG A 42 13.31 -18.39 7.66
CA ARG A 42 14.50 -19.27 7.66
C ARG A 42 14.14 -20.66 7.14
N HIS A 43 13.05 -21.25 7.62
CA HIS A 43 12.60 -22.55 7.19
C HIS A 43 12.25 -22.57 5.70
N TRP A 44 11.67 -21.49 5.16
CA TRP A 44 11.43 -21.36 3.72
C TRP A 44 12.73 -21.35 2.93
N GLN A 45 13.80 -20.72 3.43
CA GLN A 45 15.13 -20.77 2.79
C GLN A 45 15.72 -22.18 2.81
N GLU A 46 15.56 -22.91 3.92
CA GLU A 46 15.96 -24.32 4.05
C GLU A 46 15.23 -25.23 3.05
N ILE A 47 13.89 -25.23 3.04
CA ILE A 47 13.13 -26.13 2.18
C ILE A 47 13.34 -25.83 0.70
N THR A 48 13.38 -24.54 0.32
CA THR A 48 13.48 -24.16 -1.09
C THR A 48 14.85 -24.49 -1.67
N LEU A 49 15.90 -24.40 -0.85
CA LEU A 49 17.26 -24.77 -1.24
C LEU A 49 17.46 -26.29 -1.38
N ASN A 50 16.94 -27.07 -0.44
CA ASN A 50 17.31 -28.48 -0.30
C ASN A 50 16.32 -29.47 -0.95
N ILE A 51 15.10 -29.03 -1.27
CA ILE A 51 14.02 -29.91 -1.73
C ILE A 51 13.61 -29.54 -3.18
N PRO A 52 13.28 -30.52 -4.04
CA PRO A 52 12.74 -30.25 -5.38
C PRO A 52 11.53 -29.30 -5.38
N ILE A 53 11.44 -28.46 -6.40
CA ILE A 53 10.45 -27.37 -6.51
C ILE A 53 8.99 -27.85 -6.43
N GLU A 54 8.70 -29.02 -6.99
CA GLU A 54 7.37 -29.62 -6.99
C GLU A 54 6.91 -30.00 -5.56
N LYS A 55 7.86 -30.12 -4.62
CA LYS A 55 7.61 -30.54 -3.23
C LYS A 55 7.51 -29.37 -2.24
N TRP A 56 7.72 -28.12 -2.66
CA TRP A 56 7.76 -26.95 -1.75
C TRP A 56 6.44 -26.69 -1.01
N TYR A 57 5.30 -27.03 -1.63
CA TYR A 57 3.96 -26.72 -1.11
C TYR A 57 3.18 -27.97 -0.65
N ILE A 58 3.82 -29.12 -0.59
CA ILE A 58 3.19 -30.40 -0.20
C ILE A 58 3.89 -31.02 1.00
N ASN A 59 3.11 -31.78 1.78
CA ASN A 59 3.64 -32.49 2.93
C ASN A 59 4.45 -33.69 2.46
N THR A 60 5.69 -33.82 2.94
CA THR A 60 6.59 -34.93 2.60
C THR A 60 7.38 -35.34 3.84
N THR A 61 8.25 -36.35 3.71
CA THR A 61 9.21 -36.71 4.77
C THR A 61 10.18 -35.57 5.10
N ASP A 62 10.49 -34.73 4.10
CA ASP A 62 11.46 -33.63 4.20
C ASP A 62 10.82 -32.26 4.39
N ASN A 63 9.52 -32.13 4.16
CA ASN A 63 8.75 -30.89 4.27
C ASN A 63 7.50 -31.10 5.12
N ASP A 64 7.54 -30.64 6.37
CA ASP A 64 6.40 -30.70 7.29
C ASP A 64 5.59 -29.41 7.19
N LEU A 65 4.43 -29.48 6.54
CA LEU A 65 3.58 -28.31 6.34
C LEU A 65 2.95 -27.76 7.63
N GLN A 66 3.02 -28.49 8.74
CA GLN A 66 2.61 -28.01 10.07
C GLN A 66 3.72 -27.17 10.74
N TYR A 67 4.98 -27.37 10.34
CA TYR A 67 6.11 -26.56 10.79
C TYR A 67 6.44 -25.47 9.77
N TRP A 68 5.71 -24.35 9.83
CA TRP A 68 5.93 -23.20 8.94
C TRP A 68 5.97 -23.53 7.44
N GLY A 69 5.05 -24.38 6.96
CA GLY A 69 4.92 -24.65 5.53
C GLY A 69 4.72 -23.36 4.72
N LEU A 70 5.18 -23.39 3.47
CA LEU A 70 5.16 -22.22 2.59
C LEU A 70 3.71 -21.78 2.27
N ASP A 71 3.38 -20.54 2.63
CA ASP A 71 2.02 -19.98 2.56
C ASP A 71 1.89 -18.78 1.59
N TYR A 72 2.99 -18.41 0.93
CA TYR A 72 3.09 -17.27 0.01
C TYR A 72 3.27 -17.75 -1.44
N PRO A 73 2.94 -16.92 -2.45
CA PRO A 73 2.96 -17.36 -3.83
C PRO A 73 4.38 -17.58 -4.35
N PRO A 74 4.53 -18.21 -5.54
CA PRO A 74 5.82 -18.72 -6.02
C PRO A 74 6.97 -17.71 -6.03
N LEU A 75 6.71 -16.40 -6.22
CA LEU A 75 7.78 -15.41 -6.24
C LEU A 75 8.45 -15.25 -4.86
N THR A 76 7.71 -15.42 -3.76
CA THR A 76 8.32 -15.50 -2.42
C THR A 76 9.19 -16.75 -2.31
N ALA A 77 8.72 -17.90 -2.80
CA ALA A 77 9.51 -19.13 -2.75
C ALA A 77 10.84 -19.02 -3.53
N TYR A 78 10.82 -18.39 -4.71
CA TYR A 78 12.04 -18.09 -5.46
C TYR A 78 12.96 -17.12 -4.73
N HIS A 79 12.42 -16.12 -4.03
CA HIS A 79 13.21 -15.23 -3.20
C HIS A 79 13.83 -15.99 -2.00
N SER A 80 13.06 -16.84 -1.32
CA SER A 80 13.57 -17.71 -0.26
C SER A 80 14.65 -18.66 -0.78
N PHE A 81 14.52 -19.20 -2.00
CA PHE A 81 15.56 -20.01 -2.63
C PHE A 81 16.86 -19.22 -2.83
N ALA A 82 16.76 -18.01 -3.39
CA ALA A 82 17.91 -17.14 -3.60
C ALA A 82 18.59 -16.79 -2.26
N MET A 83 17.81 -16.47 -1.23
CA MET A 83 18.35 -16.20 0.11
C MET A 83 18.95 -17.45 0.76
N GLY A 84 18.34 -18.62 0.58
CA GLY A 84 18.87 -19.90 1.06
C GLY A 84 20.22 -20.22 0.42
N TYR A 85 20.38 -19.96 -0.88
CA TYR A 85 21.66 -20.13 -1.55
C TYR A 85 22.75 -19.21 -0.98
N VAL A 86 22.43 -17.95 -0.70
CA VAL A 86 23.35 -17.02 -0.04
C VAL A 86 23.65 -17.46 1.39
N ALA A 87 22.63 -17.87 2.15
CA ALA A 87 22.78 -18.38 3.52
C ALA A 87 23.73 -19.58 3.56
N ASN A 88 23.56 -20.55 2.67
CA ASN A 88 24.40 -21.74 2.60
C ASN A 88 25.87 -21.43 2.26
N LYS A 89 26.11 -20.38 1.44
CA LYS A 89 27.47 -19.91 1.15
C LYS A 89 28.14 -19.22 2.35
N LEU A 90 27.37 -18.50 3.15
CA LEU A 90 27.88 -17.84 4.36
C LEU A 90 28.13 -18.86 5.47
N ASN A 91 27.14 -19.72 5.73
CA ASN A 91 27.23 -20.83 6.65
C ASN A 91 26.14 -21.86 6.35
N SER A 92 26.55 -23.07 5.95
CA SER A 92 25.62 -24.15 5.64
C SER A 92 24.72 -24.54 6.80
N SER A 93 25.10 -24.28 8.05
CA SER A 93 24.26 -24.61 9.22
C SER A 93 22.96 -23.81 9.30
N TYR A 94 22.84 -22.68 8.60
CA TYR A 94 21.64 -21.83 8.63
C TYR A 94 20.43 -22.49 7.96
N VAL A 95 20.71 -23.32 6.96
CA VAL A 95 19.72 -23.91 6.05
C VAL A 95 19.96 -25.40 5.87
N LYS A 96 20.63 -26.06 6.82
CA LYS A 96 20.88 -27.49 6.76
C LYS A 96 19.58 -28.25 7.03
N LEU A 97 19.15 -29.04 6.05
CA LEU A 97 17.92 -29.82 6.13
C LEU A 97 17.92 -30.71 7.38
N HIS A 98 16.80 -30.72 8.12
CA HIS A 98 16.57 -31.51 9.35
C HIS A 98 17.36 -31.09 10.59
N GLU A 99 18.39 -30.27 10.46
CA GLU A 99 19.24 -29.82 11.58
C GLU A 99 19.02 -28.35 11.94
N SER A 100 18.63 -27.52 10.99
CA SER A 100 18.57 -26.05 11.16
C SER A 100 17.25 -25.52 11.71
N ARG A 101 16.28 -26.38 12.05
CA ARG A 101 15.01 -25.97 12.67
C ARG A 101 15.25 -25.27 14.01
N GLY A 102 14.75 -24.04 14.13
CA GLY A 102 14.99 -23.20 15.30
C GLY A 102 16.41 -22.67 15.43
N PHE A 103 17.22 -22.75 14.37
CA PHE A 103 18.59 -22.25 14.40
C PHE A 103 18.62 -20.74 14.67
N SER A 104 19.47 -20.33 15.62
CA SER A 104 19.66 -18.93 15.97
C SER A 104 21.11 -18.68 16.36
N SER A 105 21.73 -17.71 15.71
CA SER A 105 23.02 -17.12 16.09
C SER A 105 22.98 -15.62 15.80
N GLU A 106 23.88 -14.84 16.42
CA GLU A 106 23.99 -13.41 16.13
C GLU A 106 24.31 -13.17 14.65
N ASP A 107 25.24 -13.94 14.07
CA ASP A 107 25.60 -13.82 12.64
C ASP A 107 24.43 -14.14 11.71
N HIS A 108 23.61 -15.14 12.05
CA HIS A 108 22.41 -15.47 11.29
C HIS A 108 21.34 -14.37 11.42
N LYS A 109 21.18 -13.79 12.61
CA LYS A 109 20.33 -12.61 12.82
C LYS A 109 20.80 -11.45 11.96
N TYR A 110 22.09 -11.13 11.92
CA TYR A 110 22.64 -10.08 11.07
C TYR A 110 22.39 -10.34 9.58
N PHE A 111 22.64 -11.56 9.09
CA PHE A 111 22.36 -11.94 7.71
C PHE A 111 20.90 -11.71 7.34
N MET A 112 19.99 -12.23 8.15
CA MET A 112 18.54 -12.12 7.94
C MET A 112 18.09 -10.65 7.97
N ARG A 113 18.60 -9.83 8.90
CA ARG A 113 18.25 -8.40 8.96
C ARG A 113 18.78 -7.64 7.74
N LEU A 114 19.98 -7.97 7.27
CA LEU A 114 20.59 -7.35 6.10
C LEU A 114 19.82 -7.69 4.82
N SER A 115 19.32 -8.93 4.66
CA SER A 115 18.54 -9.29 3.48
C SER A 115 17.25 -8.45 3.35
N VAL A 116 16.56 -8.15 4.46
CA VAL A 116 15.41 -7.24 4.47
C VAL A 116 15.84 -5.81 4.08
N LEU A 117 16.96 -5.33 4.62
CA LEU A 117 17.48 -3.99 4.28
C LEU A 117 17.91 -3.89 2.80
N CYS A 118 18.45 -4.96 2.21
CA CYS A 118 18.75 -5.01 0.79
C CYS A 118 17.49 -4.83 -0.06
N ILE A 119 16.36 -5.40 0.34
CA ILE A 119 15.07 -5.17 -0.34
C ILE A 119 14.66 -3.70 -0.28
N ASP A 120 14.86 -3.01 0.83
CA ASP A 120 14.58 -1.57 0.90
C ASP A 120 15.42 -0.76 -0.09
N ILE A 121 16.72 -1.06 -0.13
CA ILE A 121 17.69 -0.36 -1.00
C ILE A 121 17.37 -0.61 -2.48
N LEU A 122 17.03 -1.85 -2.83
CA LEU A 122 16.85 -2.26 -4.22
C LEU A 122 15.45 -1.98 -4.77
N ILE A 123 14.42 -2.04 -3.91
CA ILE A 123 13.02 -2.03 -4.34
C ILE A 123 12.23 -0.89 -3.70
N TYR A 124 12.07 -0.88 -2.37
CA TYR A 124 11.11 0.01 -1.71
C TYR A 124 11.50 1.49 -1.81
N ILE A 125 12.70 1.87 -1.39
CA ILE A 125 13.17 3.27 -1.42
C ILE A 125 13.21 3.79 -2.87
N PRO A 126 13.78 3.07 -3.87
CA PRO A 126 13.70 3.48 -5.26
C PRO A 126 12.26 3.68 -5.77
N SER A 127 11.32 2.82 -5.36
CA SER A 127 9.91 2.92 -5.75
C SER A 127 9.25 4.18 -5.19
N VAL A 128 9.52 4.52 -3.92
CA VAL A 128 9.02 5.76 -3.30
C VAL A 128 9.65 6.99 -3.97
N ILE A 129 10.96 6.96 -4.25
CA ILE A 129 11.64 8.05 -4.96
C ILE A 129 11.05 8.21 -6.36
N TYR A 130 10.83 7.12 -7.09
CA TYR A 130 10.20 7.13 -8.41
C TYR A 130 8.82 7.78 -8.37
N PHE A 131 7.98 7.44 -7.39
CA PHE A 131 6.69 8.10 -7.18
C PHE A 131 6.84 9.60 -6.93
N ILE A 132 7.69 10.00 -5.98
CA ILE A 132 7.88 11.40 -5.61
C ILE A 132 8.43 12.26 -6.76
N LEU A 133 9.31 11.70 -7.59
CA LEU A 133 9.92 12.43 -8.70
C LEU A 133 9.00 12.59 -9.91
N THR A 134 7.97 11.76 -10.04
CA THR A 134 7.14 11.70 -11.24
C THR A 134 5.67 12.06 -11.02
N LYS A 135 5.26 12.18 -9.75
CA LYS A 135 3.94 12.70 -9.40
C LYS A 135 3.76 14.11 -9.97
N GLU A 136 2.75 14.28 -10.81
CA GLU A 136 2.33 15.60 -11.26
C GLU A 136 1.68 16.36 -10.09
N VAL A 137 2.27 17.50 -9.72
CA VAL A 137 1.67 18.42 -8.74
C VAL A 137 0.81 19.42 -9.52
N PRO A 138 -0.48 19.59 -9.17
CA PRO A 138 -1.30 20.62 -9.82
C PRO A 138 -0.66 21.99 -9.62
N LYS A 139 -0.47 22.74 -10.72
CA LYS A 139 0.17 24.07 -10.73
C LYS A 139 -0.43 25.07 -9.73
N ASN A 140 -1.70 24.89 -9.32
CA ASN A 140 -2.35 25.74 -8.32
C ASN A 140 -1.86 25.52 -6.87
N PHE A 141 -1.09 24.46 -6.62
CA PHE A 141 -0.41 24.20 -5.34
C PHE A 141 1.08 24.55 -5.38
N GLU A 142 1.59 25.01 -6.52
CA GLU A 142 2.92 25.59 -6.62
C GLU A 142 2.89 26.99 -6.00
N GLU A 143 3.14 27.09 -4.70
CA GLU A 143 3.91 28.20 -4.06
C GLU A 143 3.76 28.32 -2.53
N GLU A 144 3.26 27.34 -1.79
CA GLU A 144 3.60 27.30 -0.35
C GLU A 144 5.03 26.79 -0.16
N LYS A 145 5.98 27.73 -0.18
CA LYS A 145 7.37 27.51 0.25
C LYS A 145 7.39 27.16 1.74
N LEU A 146 7.09 25.91 2.08
CA LEU A 146 7.51 25.34 3.35
C LEU A 146 9.01 24.98 3.24
N SER A 147 9.88 25.99 3.20
CA SER A 147 11.33 25.77 3.13
C SER A 147 11.92 25.59 4.53
N ILE A 148 11.66 24.43 5.12
CA ILE A 148 12.27 24.09 6.41
C ILE A 148 13.65 23.49 6.13
N PHE A 149 14.74 24.15 6.56
CA PHE A 149 16.14 23.77 6.26
C PHE A 149 16.43 23.46 4.77
N ASN A 150 15.91 24.28 3.85
CA ASN A 150 16.04 24.06 2.39
C ASN A 150 15.39 22.75 1.86
N LEU A 151 14.59 22.05 2.66
CA LEU A 151 13.77 20.96 2.18
C LEU A 151 12.55 21.51 1.43
N LYS A 152 12.26 20.91 0.27
CA LYS A 152 11.03 21.16 -0.50
C LYS A 152 9.95 20.19 -0.02
N ARG A 153 8.69 20.50 -0.31
CA ARG A 153 7.53 19.63 -0.01
C ARG A 153 7.74 18.17 -0.45
N LYS A 154 8.28 17.95 -1.66
CA LYS A 154 8.65 16.60 -2.15
C LYS A 154 9.62 15.85 -1.23
N HIS A 155 10.59 16.55 -0.62
CA HIS A 155 11.55 15.95 0.31
C HIS A 155 10.87 15.61 1.65
N ILE A 156 9.97 16.48 2.13
CA ILE A 156 9.16 16.23 3.33
C ILE A 156 8.29 14.99 3.13
N ASN A 157 7.60 14.88 2.00
CA ASN A 157 6.76 13.71 1.68
C ASN A 157 7.60 12.43 1.62
N LEU A 158 8.75 12.48 0.95
CA LEU A 158 9.70 11.36 0.93
C LEU A 158 10.10 10.94 2.35
N LEU A 159 10.45 11.91 3.21
CA LEU A 159 10.81 11.65 4.59
C LEU A 159 9.65 10.94 5.32
N ILE A 160 8.44 11.52 5.32
CA ILE A 160 7.26 10.97 6.02
C ILE A 160 6.97 9.52 5.59
N ILE A 161 7.01 9.24 4.28
CA ILE A 161 6.78 7.88 3.76
C ILE A 161 7.86 6.91 4.27
N LEU A 162 9.13 7.30 4.21
CA LEU A 162 10.24 6.41 4.55
C LEU A 162 10.42 6.18 6.05
N ILE A 163 9.98 7.11 6.91
CA ILE A 163 10.08 7.00 8.37
C ILE A 163 8.85 6.39 9.04
N TYR A 164 7.86 5.92 8.28
CA TYR A 164 6.64 5.37 8.85
C TYR A 164 6.93 4.18 9.80
N PRO A 165 6.62 4.28 11.10
CA PRO A 165 7.08 3.33 12.10
C PRO A 165 6.41 1.96 11.98
N GLY A 166 5.18 1.90 11.45
CA GLY A 166 4.46 0.64 11.25
C GLY A 166 5.20 -0.32 10.32
N LEU A 167 5.63 0.17 9.15
CA LEU A 167 6.38 -0.65 8.19
C LEU A 167 7.78 -1.00 8.71
N ILE A 168 8.49 -0.02 9.30
CA ILE A 168 9.84 -0.24 9.83
C ILE A 168 9.85 -1.35 10.88
N LEU A 169 8.94 -1.32 11.86
CA LEU A 169 8.93 -2.31 12.93
C LEU A 169 8.45 -3.68 12.47
N ILE A 170 7.56 -3.75 11.48
CA ILE A 170 7.11 -5.05 10.96
C ILE A 170 8.25 -5.71 10.16
N ASP A 171 8.90 -4.99 9.26
CA ASP A 171 9.94 -5.59 8.41
C ASP A 171 11.25 -5.79 9.17
N HIS A 172 11.75 -4.77 9.89
CA HIS A 172 13.07 -4.82 10.55
C HIS A 172 13.04 -5.20 12.03
N GLY A 173 11.86 -5.25 12.66
CA GLY A 173 11.67 -5.71 14.04
C GLY A 173 11.06 -7.11 14.06
N HIS A 174 9.78 -7.21 13.72
CA HIS A 174 9.02 -8.47 13.70
C HIS A 174 9.61 -9.51 12.74
N PHE A 175 10.18 -9.06 11.62
CA PHE A 175 10.84 -9.83 10.56
C PHE A 175 9.91 -10.27 9.43
N GLN A 176 9.67 -9.37 8.48
CA GLN A 176 8.91 -9.64 7.27
C GLN A 176 9.52 -8.95 6.05
N TYR A 177 9.20 -9.44 4.86
CA TYR A 177 9.59 -8.84 3.59
C TYR A 177 8.42 -8.10 2.93
N ASN A 178 7.71 -7.21 3.63
CA ASN A 178 6.58 -6.51 2.99
C ASN A 178 7.05 -5.47 1.97
N SER A 179 8.19 -4.83 2.23
CA SER A 179 8.77 -3.76 1.42
C SER A 179 9.03 -4.18 -0.04
N LEU A 180 9.21 -5.47 -0.33
CA LEU A 180 9.32 -5.98 -1.71
C LEU A 180 7.99 -5.83 -2.46
N SER A 181 6.92 -6.43 -1.92
CA SER A 181 5.57 -6.36 -2.50
C SER A 181 5.09 -4.92 -2.60
N LEU A 182 5.21 -4.17 -1.51
CA LEU A 182 4.74 -2.78 -1.43
C LEU A 182 5.53 -1.86 -2.37
N GLY A 183 6.85 -2.06 -2.51
CA GLY A 183 7.65 -1.29 -3.47
C GLY A 183 7.23 -1.59 -4.92
N LEU A 184 7.06 -2.87 -5.28
CA LEU A 184 6.55 -3.25 -6.60
C LEU A 184 5.15 -2.65 -6.86
N PHE A 185 4.27 -2.66 -5.85
CA PHE A 185 2.95 -2.03 -5.93
C PHE A 185 3.03 -0.51 -6.15
N ILE A 186 3.88 0.21 -5.40
CA ILE A 186 4.09 1.66 -5.59
C ILE A 186 4.60 1.93 -7.00
N SER A 187 5.57 1.17 -7.48
CA SER A 187 6.09 1.30 -8.85
C SER A 187 5.03 0.98 -9.91
N ALA A 188 4.17 -0.01 -9.66
CA ALA A 188 3.06 -0.35 -10.54
C ALA A 188 2.07 0.81 -10.70
N ILE A 189 1.59 1.36 -9.58
CA ILE A 189 0.69 2.51 -9.58
C ILE A 189 1.34 3.72 -10.24
N THR A 190 2.60 4.01 -9.90
CA THR A 190 3.35 5.12 -10.48
C THR A 190 3.47 4.99 -12.00
N ALA A 191 3.80 3.80 -12.52
CA ALA A 191 3.84 3.54 -13.95
C ALA A 191 2.47 3.71 -14.62
N MET A 192 1.39 3.24 -14.01
CA MET A 192 0.03 3.43 -14.53
C MET A 192 -0.38 4.90 -14.56
N LEU A 193 -0.03 5.69 -13.53
CA LEU A 193 -0.29 7.13 -13.48
C LEU A 193 0.44 7.88 -14.61
N GLN A 194 1.62 7.40 -15.01
CA GLN A 194 2.36 7.89 -16.18
C GLN A 194 1.85 7.33 -17.52
N ASN A 195 0.68 6.68 -17.54
CA ASN A 195 0.10 6.00 -18.71
C ASN A 195 0.90 4.79 -19.23
N SER A 196 1.85 4.25 -18.46
CA SER A 196 2.58 3.02 -18.78
C SER A 196 1.90 1.79 -18.16
N PHE A 197 0.74 1.43 -18.71
CA PHE A 197 -0.10 0.38 -18.14
C PHE A 197 0.45 -1.03 -18.29
N ILE A 198 1.20 -1.32 -19.36
CA ILE A 198 1.82 -2.64 -19.55
C ILE A 198 2.86 -2.91 -18.44
N ILE A 199 3.77 -1.96 -18.21
CA ILE A 199 4.77 -2.05 -17.15
C ILE A 199 4.08 -2.07 -15.78
N GLY A 200 3.09 -1.19 -15.58
CA GLY A 200 2.31 -1.16 -14.36
C GLY A 200 1.63 -2.51 -14.05
N SER A 201 1.02 -3.15 -15.05
CA SER A 201 0.37 -4.45 -14.90
C SER A 201 1.37 -5.56 -14.62
N PHE A 202 2.53 -5.58 -15.29
CA PHE A 202 3.62 -6.51 -14.97
C PHE A 202 4.06 -6.37 -13.51
N LEU A 203 4.36 -5.15 -13.07
CA LEU A 203 4.80 -4.86 -11.70
C LEU A 203 3.74 -5.25 -10.67
N PHE A 204 2.46 -4.94 -10.92
CA PHE A 204 1.37 -5.30 -10.03
C PHE A 204 1.22 -6.82 -9.91
N VAL A 205 1.29 -7.56 -11.02
CA VAL A 205 1.23 -9.03 -11.00
C VAL A 205 2.44 -9.60 -10.25
N THR A 206 3.63 -9.03 -10.40
CA THR A 206 4.79 -9.45 -9.59
C THR A 206 4.60 -9.16 -8.09
N ALA A 207 4.05 -8.01 -7.71
CA ALA A 207 3.73 -7.69 -6.31
C ALA A 207 2.75 -8.73 -5.73
N LEU A 208 1.67 -9.01 -6.47
CA LEU A 208 0.66 -10.00 -6.10
C LEU A 208 1.21 -11.41 -5.95
N ASN A 209 2.16 -11.80 -6.82
CA ASN A 209 2.84 -13.08 -6.73
C ASN A 209 3.92 -13.14 -5.66
N TYR A 210 4.30 -12.00 -5.08
CA TYR A 210 5.14 -11.97 -3.91
C TYR A 210 4.30 -12.12 -2.63
N LYS A 211 3.23 -11.34 -2.50
CA LYS A 211 2.25 -11.46 -1.40
C LYS A 211 0.83 -11.38 -1.95
N GLN A 212 0.05 -12.43 -1.74
CA GLN A 212 -1.34 -12.53 -2.20
C GLN A 212 -2.26 -11.45 -1.61
N MET A 213 -1.82 -10.76 -0.56
CA MET A 213 -2.57 -9.65 0.08
C MET A 213 -2.78 -8.46 -0.87
N GLU A 214 -1.94 -8.29 -1.91
CA GLU A 214 -2.15 -7.27 -2.95
C GLU A 214 -3.45 -7.47 -3.75
N LEU A 215 -4.10 -8.64 -3.62
CA LEU A 215 -5.38 -8.92 -4.27
C LEU A 215 -6.45 -7.90 -3.87
N TYR A 216 -6.33 -7.25 -2.72
CA TYR A 216 -7.26 -6.21 -2.27
C TYR A 216 -7.25 -4.97 -3.18
N HIS A 217 -6.18 -4.74 -3.93
CA HIS A 217 -6.09 -3.65 -4.92
C HIS A 217 -6.48 -4.07 -6.34
N ALA A 218 -6.56 -5.37 -6.60
CA ALA A 218 -6.72 -5.90 -7.95
C ALA A 218 -8.00 -5.41 -8.63
N LEU A 219 -9.12 -5.36 -7.91
CA LEU A 219 -10.39 -4.88 -8.47
C LEU A 219 -10.34 -3.38 -8.79
N SER A 220 -9.77 -2.55 -7.91
CA SER A 220 -9.62 -1.11 -8.16
C SER A 220 -8.74 -0.84 -9.39
N ILE A 221 -7.62 -1.56 -9.50
CA ILE A 221 -6.71 -1.46 -10.65
C ILE A 221 -7.41 -1.94 -11.93
N PHE A 222 -8.14 -3.06 -11.88
CA PHE A 222 -8.91 -3.56 -13.01
C PHE A 222 -9.92 -2.53 -13.51
N CYS A 223 -10.73 -1.97 -12.61
CA CYS A 223 -11.70 -0.93 -12.95
C CYS A 223 -11.04 0.34 -13.47
N TYR A 224 -9.87 0.73 -12.94
CA TYR A 224 -9.11 1.87 -13.44
C TYR A 224 -8.63 1.68 -14.88
N ILE A 225 -8.03 0.51 -15.18
CA ILE A 225 -7.58 0.14 -16.53
C ILE A 225 -8.77 0.11 -17.49
N LEU A 226 -9.87 -0.54 -17.09
CA LEU A 226 -11.08 -0.65 -17.91
C LEU A 226 -11.74 0.71 -18.16
N GLY A 227 -11.77 1.59 -17.16
CA GLY A 227 -12.28 2.95 -17.31
C GLY A 227 -11.42 3.82 -18.24
N LYS A 228 -10.09 3.68 -18.16
CA LYS A 228 -9.16 4.39 -19.04
C LYS A 228 -9.32 3.94 -20.50
N TYR A 229 -9.25 2.63 -20.75
CA TYR A 229 -9.31 2.04 -22.10
C TYR A 229 -10.69 1.47 -22.44
N SER A 230 -11.77 2.10 -21.95
CA SER A 230 -13.12 1.62 -22.22
C SER A 230 -13.41 1.61 -23.73
N PRO A 231 -13.85 0.47 -24.31
CA PRO A 231 -14.24 0.40 -25.71
C PRO A 231 -15.47 1.28 -26.04
N ILE A 232 -16.25 1.69 -25.04
CA ILE A 232 -17.46 2.51 -25.25
C ILE A 232 -17.09 3.92 -25.78
N LYS A 233 -15.85 4.38 -25.55
CA LYS A 233 -15.34 5.65 -26.06
C LYS A 233 -15.04 5.55 -27.57
N LYS A 234 -16.04 5.91 -28.40
CA LYS A 234 -16.04 5.76 -29.87
C LYS A 234 -14.81 6.30 -30.59
N GLN A 235 -14.15 7.33 -30.05
CA GLN A 235 -13.11 8.07 -30.75
C GLN A 235 -11.81 7.26 -30.95
N PHE A 236 -11.56 6.18 -30.18
CA PHE A 236 -10.34 5.36 -30.26
C PHE A 236 -10.58 3.87 -29.95
N TRP A 237 -11.73 3.30 -30.36
CA TRP A 237 -12.13 1.95 -29.97
C TRP A 237 -11.08 0.85 -30.25
N LEU A 238 -10.52 0.82 -31.46
CA LEU A 238 -9.54 -0.20 -31.85
C LEU A 238 -8.25 -0.10 -31.02
N PHE A 239 -7.74 1.11 -30.80
CA PHE A 239 -6.57 1.34 -29.96
C PHE A 239 -6.82 0.89 -28.51
N ASN A 240 -7.98 1.26 -27.95
CA ASN A 240 -8.37 0.85 -26.60
C ASN A 240 -8.46 -0.69 -26.48
N LEU A 241 -9.03 -1.35 -27.49
CA LEU A 241 -9.11 -2.81 -27.52
C LEU A 241 -7.72 -3.47 -27.60
N ILE A 242 -6.84 -2.96 -28.47
CA ILE A 242 -5.46 -3.45 -28.58
C ILE A 242 -4.72 -3.26 -27.25
N MET A 243 -4.85 -2.10 -26.61
CA MET A 243 -4.22 -1.85 -25.31
C MET A 243 -4.73 -2.80 -24.23
N LEU A 244 -6.05 -3.05 -24.16
CA LEU A 244 -6.61 -4.04 -23.24
C LEU A 244 -6.08 -5.45 -23.52
N LEU A 245 -5.96 -5.85 -24.79
CA LEU A 245 -5.36 -7.13 -25.17
C LEU A 245 -3.89 -7.22 -24.75
N CYS A 246 -3.08 -6.20 -25.00
CA CYS A 246 -1.68 -6.15 -24.58
C CYS A 246 -1.54 -6.27 -23.06
N ILE A 247 -2.37 -5.56 -22.31
CA ILE A 247 -2.40 -5.65 -20.84
C ILE A 247 -2.81 -7.06 -20.38
N ALA A 248 -3.86 -7.64 -20.98
CA ALA A 248 -4.31 -8.98 -20.65
C ALA A 248 -3.23 -10.04 -20.93
N ILE A 249 -2.57 -9.96 -22.09
CA ILE A 249 -1.44 -10.83 -22.46
C ILE A 249 -0.30 -10.67 -21.45
N THR A 250 0.01 -9.43 -21.04
CA THR A 250 1.05 -9.16 -20.03
C THR A 250 0.72 -9.82 -18.70
N VAL A 251 -0.52 -9.67 -18.22
CA VAL A 251 -0.97 -10.30 -16.96
C VAL A 251 -0.88 -11.82 -17.04
N VAL A 252 -1.45 -12.42 -18.09
CA VAL A 252 -1.48 -13.89 -18.25
C VAL A 252 -0.08 -14.46 -18.43
N SER A 253 0.77 -13.84 -19.25
CA SER A 253 2.15 -14.29 -19.46
C SER A 253 3.00 -14.17 -18.20
N THR A 254 2.84 -13.10 -17.42
CA THR A 254 3.56 -12.93 -16.15
C THR A 254 3.17 -14.01 -15.14
N PHE A 255 1.87 -14.28 -14.99
CA PHE A 255 1.40 -15.39 -14.17
C PHE A 255 1.95 -16.73 -14.66
N PHE A 256 1.84 -17.00 -15.96
CA PHE A 256 2.31 -18.25 -16.56
C PHE A 256 3.81 -18.48 -16.31
N ILE A 257 4.65 -17.45 -16.50
CA ILE A 257 6.10 -17.53 -16.27
C ILE A 257 6.41 -17.83 -14.80
N ILE A 258 5.80 -17.08 -13.87
CA ILE A 258 6.05 -17.26 -12.42
C ILE A 258 5.57 -18.64 -11.94
N TRP A 259 4.43 -19.10 -12.45
CA TRP A 259 3.80 -20.35 -12.02
C TRP A 259 4.23 -21.58 -12.83
N LEU A 260 5.11 -21.42 -13.83
CA LEU A 260 5.46 -22.48 -14.78
C LEU A 260 5.80 -23.84 -14.12
N PRO A 261 6.55 -23.91 -13.01
CA PRO A 261 6.85 -25.18 -12.36
C PRO A 261 5.63 -25.83 -11.70
N PHE A 262 4.65 -25.04 -11.28
CA PHE A 262 3.50 -25.44 -10.47
C PHE A 262 2.23 -25.72 -11.29
N ILE A 263 2.23 -25.45 -12.60
CA ILE A 263 1.09 -25.70 -13.50
C ILE A 263 1.27 -26.97 -14.36
N LYS A 264 2.37 -27.70 -14.18
CA LYS A 264 2.66 -28.92 -14.96
C LYS A 264 1.64 -30.03 -14.70
N ASP A 265 1.16 -30.13 -13.47
CA ASP A 265 0.14 -31.07 -13.06
C ASP A 265 -0.90 -30.38 -12.17
N TRP A 266 -2.14 -30.86 -12.25
CA TRP A 266 -3.29 -30.27 -11.56
C TRP A 266 -3.15 -30.36 -10.03
N GLU A 267 -2.52 -31.41 -9.54
CA GLU A 267 -2.37 -31.65 -8.10
C GLU A 267 -1.44 -30.62 -7.47
N THR A 268 -0.24 -30.41 -8.04
CA THR A 268 0.71 -29.37 -7.62
C THR A 268 0.06 -27.99 -7.68
N PHE A 269 -0.64 -27.67 -8.77
CA PHE A 269 -1.32 -26.38 -8.90
C PHE A 269 -2.31 -26.13 -7.76
N ILE A 270 -3.20 -27.10 -7.52
CA ILE A 270 -4.22 -27.00 -6.48
C ILE A 270 -3.61 -26.96 -5.07
N ASN A 271 -2.53 -27.71 -4.83
CA ASN A 271 -1.82 -27.68 -3.56
C ASN A 271 -1.26 -26.29 -3.26
N VAL A 272 -0.64 -25.62 -4.24
CA VAL A 272 -0.20 -24.22 -4.09
C VAL A 272 -1.39 -23.32 -3.78
N VAL A 273 -2.48 -23.40 -4.56
CA VAL A 273 -3.67 -22.55 -4.36
C VAL A 273 -4.26 -22.72 -2.96
N PHE A 274 -4.36 -23.96 -2.44
CA PHE A 274 -4.88 -24.21 -1.09
C PHE A 274 -3.95 -23.73 0.02
N ARG A 275 -2.63 -23.65 -0.22
CA ARG A 275 -1.71 -23.00 0.72
C ARG A 275 -1.89 -21.48 0.73
N LEU A 276 -2.09 -20.85 -0.43
CA LEU A 276 -2.28 -19.39 -0.51
C LEU A 276 -3.61 -18.92 0.08
N PHE A 277 -4.66 -19.72 -0.07
CA PHE A 277 -6.01 -19.44 0.40
C PHE A 277 -6.53 -20.57 1.30
N PRO A 278 -6.05 -20.66 2.55
CA PRO A 278 -6.37 -21.76 3.46
C PRO A 278 -7.76 -21.56 4.09
N VAL A 279 -8.82 -21.92 3.36
CA VAL A 279 -10.23 -21.81 3.81
C VAL A 279 -10.51 -22.63 5.08
N SER A 280 -9.66 -23.62 5.39
CA SER A 280 -9.79 -24.50 6.55
C SER A 280 -9.31 -23.89 7.88
N ARG A 281 -8.47 -22.85 7.89
CA ARG A 281 -7.86 -22.25 9.10
C ARG A 281 -8.79 -21.31 9.90
N GLY A 282 -10.11 -21.40 9.69
CA GLY A 282 -11.07 -20.48 10.30
C GLY A 282 -10.89 -19.02 9.82
N ILE A 283 -11.95 -18.21 9.87
CA ILE A 283 -11.92 -16.90 9.18
C ILE A 283 -11.45 -15.76 10.11
N PHE A 284 -11.45 -15.97 11.43
CA PHE A 284 -11.08 -14.97 12.44
C PHE A 284 -10.43 -15.61 13.67
N GLU A 285 -9.44 -16.49 13.49
CA GLU A 285 -8.71 -17.16 14.59
C GLU A 285 -7.88 -16.19 15.44
N ASP A 286 -7.41 -15.11 14.82
CA ASP A 286 -6.62 -14.11 15.51
C ASP A 286 -7.44 -12.89 15.90
N LYS A 287 -7.07 -12.28 17.04
CA LYS A 287 -7.64 -11.01 17.51
C LYS A 287 -7.13 -9.86 16.64
N VAL A 288 -7.77 -9.67 15.49
CA VAL A 288 -7.46 -8.59 14.53
C VAL A 288 -8.51 -7.48 14.66
N ALA A 289 -8.13 -6.24 14.37
CA ALA A 289 -9.07 -5.12 14.25
C ALA A 289 -9.95 -5.31 12.99
N ASN A 290 -11.02 -6.10 13.14
CA ASN A 290 -11.95 -6.44 12.07
C ASN A 290 -13.37 -6.50 12.64
N ILE A 291 -14.36 -6.10 11.83
CA ILE A 291 -15.78 -6.05 12.22
C ILE A 291 -16.26 -7.38 12.81
N TRP A 292 -15.74 -8.51 12.31
CA TRP A 292 -16.09 -9.84 12.79
C TRP A 292 -15.56 -10.14 14.19
N CYS A 293 -14.38 -9.63 14.55
CA CYS A 293 -13.87 -9.74 15.92
C CYS A 293 -14.74 -8.94 16.88
N THR A 294 -15.20 -7.75 16.48
CA THR A 294 -16.14 -6.94 17.26
C THR A 294 -17.49 -7.65 17.42
N ILE A 295 -18.07 -8.16 16.34
CA ILE A 295 -19.33 -8.91 16.37
C ILE A 295 -19.17 -10.16 17.24
N ASN A 296 -18.04 -10.88 17.14
CA ASN A 296 -17.80 -12.10 17.91
C ASN A 296 -17.64 -11.88 19.43
N VAL A 297 -17.44 -10.64 19.89
CA VAL A 297 -17.51 -10.29 21.32
C VAL A 297 -18.96 -10.31 21.81
N ILE A 298 -19.89 -9.77 21.02
CA ILE A 298 -21.32 -9.62 21.36
C ILE A 298 -22.11 -10.89 21.04
N TYR A 299 -21.81 -11.52 19.90
CA TYR A 299 -22.48 -12.72 19.40
C TYR A 299 -21.44 -13.74 18.93
N LYS A 300 -21.34 -14.88 19.62
CA LYS A 300 -20.33 -15.91 19.35
C LYS A 300 -20.60 -16.64 18.02
N LEU A 301 -20.20 -16.02 16.91
CA LEU A 301 -20.39 -16.50 15.53
C LEU A 301 -19.93 -17.96 15.34
N ARG A 302 -18.86 -18.37 16.03
CA ARG A 302 -18.31 -19.74 15.98
C ARG A 302 -19.23 -20.81 16.59
N ASN A 303 -20.09 -20.42 17.53
CA ASN A 303 -21.00 -21.35 18.18
C ASN A 303 -22.28 -21.55 17.36
N THR A 304 -22.54 -20.65 16.41
CA THR A 304 -23.78 -20.63 15.61
C THR A 304 -23.56 -21.15 14.20
N PHE A 305 -22.42 -20.83 13.58
CA PHE A 305 -22.15 -21.13 12.18
C PHE A 305 -20.94 -22.02 12.02
N THR A 306 -20.99 -22.93 11.04
CA THR A 306 -19.82 -23.70 10.63
C THR A 306 -18.80 -22.80 9.93
N ASN A 307 -17.51 -23.20 9.92
CA ASN A 307 -16.46 -22.46 9.22
C ASN A 307 -16.79 -22.23 7.73
N LYS A 308 -17.42 -23.20 7.07
CA LYS A 308 -17.83 -23.06 5.66
C LYS A 308 -18.93 -22.01 5.47
N GLU A 309 -19.90 -21.96 6.37
CA GLU A 309 -20.98 -20.95 6.34
C GLU A 309 -20.44 -19.56 6.63
N LEU A 310 -19.58 -19.42 7.65
CA LEU A 310 -18.89 -18.17 7.93
C LEU A 310 -18.08 -17.72 6.71
N ALA A 311 -17.40 -18.63 6.00
CA ALA A 311 -16.58 -18.27 4.83
C ALA A 311 -17.46 -17.67 3.73
N LYS A 312 -18.62 -18.30 3.48
CA LYS A 312 -19.61 -17.81 2.52
C LYS A 312 -20.18 -16.46 2.93
N ILE A 313 -20.57 -16.29 4.19
CA ILE A 313 -21.09 -15.02 4.72
C ILE A 313 -20.05 -13.90 4.57
N CYS A 314 -18.80 -14.19 4.92
CA CYS A 314 -17.71 -13.23 4.80
C CYS A 314 -17.42 -12.88 3.34
N LEU A 315 -17.44 -13.86 2.45
CA LEU A 315 -17.27 -13.66 1.01
C LEU A 315 -18.39 -12.78 0.46
N ILE A 316 -19.65 -13.11 0.76
CA ILE A 316 -20.83 -12.38 0.31
C ILE A 316 -20.77 -10.93 0.83
N LEU A 317 -20.59 -10.73 2.13
CA LEU A 317 -20.53 -9.39 2.70
C LEU A 317 -19.33 -8.60 2.18
N THR A 318 -18.15 -9.22 2.02
CA THR A 318 -16.99 -8.53 1.45
C THR A 318 -17.28 -8.12 0.00
N THR A 319 -17.86 -8.99 -0.81
CA THR A 319 -18.27 -8.66 -2.19
C THR A 319 -19.28 -7.51 -2.20
N PHE A 320 -20.30 -7.54 -1.32
CA PHE A 320 -21.27 -6.44 -1.19
C PHE A 320 -20.66 -5.15 -0.66
N SER A 321 -19.69 -5.19 0.25
CA SER A 321 -18.99 -4.00 0.75
C SER A 321 -18.05 -3.41 -0.31
N VAL A 322 -17.48 -4.26 -1.16
CA VAL A 322 -16.59 -3.83 -2.26
C VAL A 322 -17.35 -3.22 -3.44
N LEU A 323 -18.66 -3.50 -3.57
CA LEU A 323 -19.50 -2.97 -4.65
C LEU A 323 -19.80 -1.45 -4.55
N PRO A 324 -19.92 -0.82 -3.36
CA PRO A 324 -20.06 0.64 -3.23
C PRO A 324 -18.82 1.41 -2.78
N SER A 325 -17.82 0.85 -2.08
CA SER A 325 -16.58 1.57 -1.69
C SER A 325 -15.54 0.65 -1.02
N PHE A 326 -14.27 0.82 -1.41
CA PHE A 326 -13.15 -0.01 -0.96
C PHE A 326 -12.63 0.41 0.41
N HIS A 327 -12.74 -0.41 1.46
CA HIS A 327 -11.83 -0.33 2.61
C HIS A 327 -11.72 -1.61 3.44
N GLU A 328 -10.52 -1.73 4.02
CA GLU A 328 -10.11 -2.52 5.18
C GLU A 328 -10.14 -4.03 5.08
N LYS A 329 -9.02 -4.59 4.58
CA LYS A 329 -8.28 -5.69 5.24
C LYS A 329 -6.78 -5.47 5.00
N SER A 330 -5.94 -5.82 5.97
CA SER A 330 -4.48 -5.58 6.03
C SER A 330 -4.07 -4.11 6.18
N ILE A 331 -3.80 -3.70 7.42
CA ILE A 331 -3.53 -2.32 7.82
C ILE A 331 -2.31 -1.70 7.09
N LEU A 332 -1.22 -2.45 6.90
CA LEU A 332 -0.05 -1.98 6.14
C LEU A 332 -0.36 -1.72 4.66
N LEU A 333 -1.26 -2.52 4.09
CA LEU A 333 -1.67 -2.39 2.69
C LEU A 333 -2.47 -1.10 2.47
N VAL A 334 -3.30 -0.70 3.44
CA VAL A 334 -4.01 0.59 3.42
C VAL A 334 -3.09 1.76 3.80
N ALA A 335 -2.08 1.52 4.64
CA ALA A 335 -1.13 2.55 5.04
C ALA A 335 -0.32 3.13 3.88
N ILE A 336 0.07 2.33 2.88
CA ILE A 336 0.83 2.83 1.72
C ILE A 336 0.04 3.87 0.90
N PRO A 337 -1.18 3.59 0.38
CA PRO A 337 -1.99 4.63 -0.28
C PRO A 337 -2.21 5.87 0.59
N VAL A 338 -2.42 5.71 1.90
CA VAL A 338 -2.57 6.82 2.84
C VAL A 338 -1.28 7.65 2.95
N LEU A 339 -0.10 7.01 2.99
CA LEU A 339 1.19 7.68 2.97
C LEU A 339 1.43 8.43 1.65
N LEU A 340 1.08 7.83 0.51
CA LEU A 340 1.18 8.49 -0.81
C LEU A 340 0.23 9.68 -0.95
N TYR A 341 -0.93 9.62 -0.28
CA TYR A 341 -1.95 10.67 -0.26
C TYR A 341 -1.75 11.72 0.86
N PHE A 342 -0.81 11.49 1.78
CA PHE A 342 -0.60 12.30 2.99
C PHE A 342 -0.49 13.80 2.67
N GLU A 343 0.24 14.14 1.61
CA GLU A 343 0.42 15.52 1.15
C GLU A 343 -0.89 16.26 0.86
N SER A 344 -1.90 15.54 0.36
CA SER A 344 -3.17 16.12 -0.07
C SER A 344 -4.11 16.36 1.10
N ASN A 345 -4.07 15.52 2.14
CA ASN A 345 -4.89 15.70 3.34
C ASN A 345 -4.16 15.16 4.60
N PRO A 346 -3.22 15.93 5.17
CA PRO A 346 -2.34 15.45 6.23
C PRO A 346 -3.05 15.00 7.50
N PHE A 347 -4.11 15.69 7.93
CA PHE A 347 -4.79 15.42 9.21
C PHE A 347 -5.42 14.01 9.33
N PRO A 348 -6.33 13.57 8.45
CA PRO A 348 -6.89 12.22 8.51
C PRO A 348 -5.83 11.16 8.21
N CYS A 349 -4.88 11.43 7.32
CA CYS A 349 -3.79 10.49 7.02
C CYS A 349 -2.91 10.26 8.25
N PHE A 350 -2.56 11.32 8.96
CA PHE A 350 -1.80 11.24 10.21
C PHE A 350 -2.52 10.40 11.25
N TRP A 351 -3.79 10.69 11.56
CA TRP A 351 -4.55 9.92 12.54
C TRP A 351 -4.70 8.46 12.14
N PHE A 352 -4.99 8.18 10.87
CA PHE A 352 -5.06 6.80 10.37
C PHE A 352 -3.75 6.06 10.60
N LEU A 353 -2.61 6.66 10.27
CA LEU A 353 -1.28 6.05 10.40
C LEU A 353 -0.89 5.81 11.87
N ILE A 354 -1.26 6.73 12.77
CA ILE A 354 -1.05 6.59 14.22
C ILE A 354 -1.92 5.47 14.80
N ILE A 355 -3.22 5.43 14.45
CA ILE A 355 -4.16 4.39 14.92
C ILE A 355 -3.73 3.01 14.38
N SER A 356 -3.36 2.96 13.10
CA SER A 356 -2.77 1.79 12.46
C SER A 356 -1.55 1.27 13.25
N HIS A 357 -0.62 2.15 13.58
CA HIS A 357 0.56 1.78 14.36
C HIS A 357 0.20 1.31 15.77
N PHE A 358 -0.70 2.02 16.45
CA PHE A 358 -1.19 1.67 17.79
C PHE A 358 -1.86 0.29 17.83
N SER A 359 -2.61 -0.08 16.79
CA SER A 359 -3.26 -1.40 16.70
C SER A 359 -2.28 -2.57 16.72
N MET A 360 -1.02 -2.33 16.33
CA MET A 360 0.07 -3.33 16.33
C MET A 360 0.84 -3.40 17.64
N LEU A 361 0.55 -2.53 18.63
CA LEU A 361 1.23 -2.52 19.93
C LEU A 361 1.24 -3.89 20.64
N PRO A 362 0.13 -4.66 20.72
CA PRO A 362 0.15 -5.97 21.37
C PRO A 362 1.14 -6.95 20.72
N LEU A 363 1.30 -6.88 19.39
CA LEU A 363 2.26 -7.67 18.64
C LEU A 363 3.70 -7.29 19.02
N PHE A 364 4.01 -5.99 19.02
CA PHE A 364 5.36 -5.51 19.35
C PHE A 364 5.74 -5.77 20.80
N ILE A 365 4.79 -5.72 21.74
CA ILE A 365 5.03 -6.15 23.13
C ILE A 365 5.38 -7.64 23.18
N LYS A 366 4.61 -8.48 22.48
CA LYS A 366 4.87 -9.94 22.41
C LYS A 366 6.28 -10.24 21.91
N ASP A 367 6.79 -9.44 20.99
CA ASP A 367 8.11 -9.64 20.37
C ASP A 367 9.25 -8.86 21.03
N GLY A 368 9.02 -8.20 22.16
CA GLY A 368 10.06 -7.44 22.88
C GLY A 368 10.48 -6.12 22.22
N LEU A 369 9.65 -5.60 21.30
CA LEU A 369 9.90 -4.41 20.49
C LEU A 369 9.32 -3.11 21.10
N TYR A 370 8.85 -3.14 22.35
CA TYR A 370 8.17 -2.00 22.97
C TYR A 370 9.00 -0.70 22.99
N MET A 371 10.30 -0.79 23.29
CA MET A 371 11.17 0.39 23.26
C MET A 371 11.30 0.97 21.85
N ALA A 372 11.55 0.11 20.86
CA ALA A 372 11.62 0.52 19.45
C ALA A 372 10.30 1.14 18.97
N TYR A 373 9.17 0.58 19.42
CA TYR A 373 7.84 1.13 19.20
C TYR A 373 7.71 2.56 19.73
N CYS A 374 7.99 2.79 21.01
CA CYS A 374 7.86 4.13 21.61
C CYS A 374 8.76 5.15 20.91
N VAL A 375 10.03 4.79 20.67
CA VAL A 375 11.01 5.71 20.05
C VAL A 375 10.61 6.07 18.61
N THR A 376 10.26 5.07 17.78
CA THR A 376 9.90 5.34 16.38
C THR A 376 8.58 6.08 16.26
N LEU A 377 7.60 5.83 17.14
CA LEU A 377 6.34 6.58 17.20
C LEU A 377 6.56 8.04 17.62
N ILE A 378 7.30 8.27 18.72
CA ILE A 378 7.62 9.61 19.20
C ILE A 378 8.37 10.39 18.11
N PHE A 379 9.36 9.76 17.49
CA PHE A 379 10.12 10.36 16.40
C PHE A 379 9.24 10.72 15.20
N TYR A 380 8.37 9.80 14.76
CA TYR A 380 7.41 10.06 13.68
C TYR A 380 6.47 11.22 14.01
N PHE A 381 5.92 11.25 15.22
CA PHE A 381 5.06 12.33 15.69
C PHE A 381 5.78 13.69 15.63
N PHE A 382 7.00 13.77 16.15
CA PHE A 382 7.79 15.00 16.14
C PHE A 382 8.10 15.48 14.72
N ILE A 383 8.52 14.59 13.81
CA ILE A 383 8.81 14.96 12.43
C ILE A 383 7.55 15.44 11.70
N VAL A 384 6.42 14.77 11.86
CA VAL A 384 5.16 15.21 11.24
C VAL A 384 4.71 16.54 11.80
N PHE A 385 4.71 16.73 13.12
CA PHE A 385 4.31 18.00 13.74
C PHE A 385 5.24 19.15 13.33
N TRP A 386 6.54 18.86 13.22
CA TRP A 386 7.54 19.82 12.78
C TRP A 386 7.37 20.21 11.30
N THR A 387 7.02 19.25 10.44
CA THR A 387 6.80 19.50 9.00
C THR A 387 5.40 20.01 8.68
N HIS A 388 4.42 19.80 9.55
CA HIS A 388 3.05 20.27 9.42
C HIS A 388 2.60 20.95 10.72
N PRO A 389 3.11 22.16 11.05
CA PRO A 389 2.80 22.84 12.32
C PRO A 389 1.30 23.16 12.46
N ASN A 390 0.62 23.39 11.33
CA ASN A 390 -0.81 23.69 11.29
C ASN A 390 -1.70 22.42 11.22
N LEU A 391 -1.14 21.22 11.42
CA LEU A 391 -1.87 19.95 11.29
C LEU A 391 -3.15 19.90 12.13
N PHE A 392 -3.14 20.55 13.30
CA PHE A 392 -4.27 20.60 14.23
C PHE A 392 -4.96 21.97 14.25
N ASP A 393 -4.62 22.85 13.32
CA ASP A 393 -5.17 24.19 13.30
C ASP A 393 -6.61 24.14 12.76
N ASN A 394 -7.58 24.21 13.67
CA ASN A 394 -9.01 24.12 13.38
C ASN A 394 -9.50 25.16 12.37
N ASN A 395 -8.70 26.19 12.10
CA ASN A 395 -9.01 27.21 11.12
C ASN A 395 -9.11 26.66 9.70
N GLU A 396 -8.44 25.57 9.33
CA GLU A 396 -8.59 24.99 7.98
C GLU A 396 -9.87 24.16 7.83
N LEU A 397 -10.32 23.49 8.90
CA LEU A 397 -11.61 22.78 8.95
C LEU A 397 -12.80 23.74 9.10
N LEU A 398 -12.67 24.79 9.91
CA LEU A 398 -13.63 25.89 10.00
C LEU A 398 -13.64 26.72 8.73
N ASN A 399 -12.48 26.95 8.10
CA ASN A 399 -12.43 27.57 6.79
C ASN A 399 -12.98 26.64 5.73
N ASN A 400 -12.80 25.31 5.76
CA ASN A 400 -13.40 24.39 4.78
C ASN A 400 -14.92 24.20 4.97
N ALA A 401 -15.39 24.16 6.21
CA ALA A 401 -16.81 24.21 6.55
C ALA A 401 -17.43 25.57 6.15
N ASN A 402 -16.65 26.66 6.23
CA ASN A 402 -17.01 27.99 5.74
C ASN A 402 -16.56 28.29 4.29
N SER A 403 -15.90 27.35 3.59
CA SER A 403 -15.34 27.52 2.24
C SER A 403 -16.15 26.79 1.19
N LYS A 404 -17.38 26.39 1.52
CA LYS A 404 -18.48 26.49 0.56
C LYS A 404 -18.75 27.96 0.19
N LYS A 405 -17.70 28.70 -0.17
CA LYS A 405 -17.80 29.97 -0.86
C LYS A 405 -18.06 29.71 -2.34
N ASN A 406 -17.51 28.63 -2.89
CA ASN A 406 -17.77 28.26 -4.28
C ASN A 406 -18.36 26.85 -4.35
N GLU A 407 -19.57 26.73 -4.85
CA GLU A 407 -20.29 25.45 -5.01
C GLU A 407 -20.40 25.15 -6.51
N VAL A 408 -20.00 23.96 -6.93
CA VAL A 408 -20.11 23.48 -8.31
C VAL A 408 -21.02 22.27 -8.31
N ILE A 409 -22.15 22.36 -8.98
CA ILE A 409 -23.12 21.27 -9.16
C ILE A 409 -23.04 20.82 -10.62
N ASP A 410 -22.87 19.51 -10.82
CA ASP A 410 -22.97 18.87 -12.13
C ASP A 410 -24.44 18.57 -12.43
N GLU A 411 -24.96 19.17 -13.51
CA GLU A 411 -26.34 19.01 -14.00
C GLU A 411 -26.38 18.25 -15.35
N SER A 412 -25.33 17.50 -15.66
CA SER A 412 -25.21 16.78 -16.94
C SER A 412 -26.31 15.73 -17.09
N ASP A 413 -27.07 15.82 -18.18
CA ASP A 413 -28.22 14.96 -18.50
C ASP A 413 -27.96 14.03 -19.70
N GLY A 414 -26.69 13.80 -20.04
CA GLY A 414 -26.27 12.93 -21.14
C GLY A 414 -26.14 13.61 -22.51
N CYS A 415 -26.47 14.89 -22.64
CA CYS A 415 -26.29 15.67 -23.90
C CYS A 415 -24.99 16.52 -23.92
N GLY A 416 -24.14 16.39 -22.90
CA GLY A 416 -22.89 17.15 -22.74
C GLY A 416 -22.70 17.60 -21.29
N ALA A 417 -21.52 18.16 -20.98
CA ALA A 417 -21.21 18.62 -19.63
C ALA A 417 -22.00 19.91 -19.30
N LYS A 418 -22.79 19.88 -18.22
CA LYS A 418 -23.57 21.03 -17.73
C LYS A 418 -23.18 21.34 -16.29
N PHE A 419 -22.78 22.58 -16.01
CA PHE A 419 -22.35 22.98 -14.67
C PHE A 419 -23.11 24.20 -14.16
N SER A 420 -23.49 24.15 -12.89
CA SER A 420 -24.09 25.25 -12.13
C SER A 420 -23.13 25.65 -11.01
N VAL A 421 -22.61 26.87 -11.08
CA VAL A 421 -21.53 27.33 -10.19
C VAL A 421 -21.97 28.55 -9.38
N THR A 422 -21.94 28.43 -8.06
CA THR A 422 -21.99 29.59 -7.17
C THR A 422 -20.56 30.02 -6.85
N ILE A 423 -20.23 31.30 -7.01
CA ILE A 423 -18.92 31.88 -6.76
C ILE A 423 -19.08 33.02 -5.75
N VAL A 424 -18.43 32.91 -4.59
CA VAL A 424 -18.41 33.95 -3.56
C VAL A 424 -17.01 34.56 -3.47
N SER A 425 -16.87 35.83 -3.86
CA SER A 425 -15.56 36.50 -3.89
C SER A 425 -15.63 37.99 -3.50
N PRO A 426 -14.66 38.52 -2.71
CA PRO A 426 -14.55 39.95 -2.42
C PRO A 426 -14.33 40.80 -3.69
N ILE A 427 -13.77 40.22 -4.75
CA ILE A 427 -13.53 40.91 -6.03
C ILE A 427 -14.85 41.41 -6.67
N PHE A 428 -16.00 40.87 -6.27
CA PHE A 428 -17.30 41.29 -6.75
C PHE A 428 -17.87 42.53 -6.04
N GLU A 429 -17.24 43.00 -4.95
CA GLU A 429 -17.64 44.21 -4.25
C GLU A 429 -17.53 45.44 -5.16
N GLY A 430 -18.58 46.27 -5.19
CA GLY A 430 -18.66 47.44 -6.06
C GLY A 430 -18.84 47.15 -7.55
N LYS A 431 -18.94 45.88 -7.98
CA LYS A 431 -19.17 45.50 -9.39
C LYS A 431 -20.64 45.15 -9.64
N SER A 432 -21.17 45.54 -10.80
CA SER A 432 -22.50 45.12 -11.25
C SER A 432 -22.52 43.64 -11.64
N LEU A 433 -23.70 43.00 -11.63
CA LEU A 433 -23.85 41.58 -11.99
C LEU A 433 -23.24 41.26 -13.36
N LEU A 434 -23.45 42.12 -14.35
CA LEU A 434 -22.87 41.97 -15.70
C LEU A 434 -21.33 42.01 -15.67
N GLN A 435 -20.73 42.91 -14.87
CA GLN A 435 -19.28 43.01 -14.72
C GLN A 435 -18.70 41.77 -14.03
N ARG A 436 -19.41 41.24 -13.02
CA ARG A 436 -19.03 39.99 -12.34
C ARG A 436 -19.07 38.80 -13.31
N HIS A 437 -20.15 38.65 -14.09
CA HIS A 437 -20.28 37.59 -15.08
C HIS A 437 -19.23 37.67 -16.19
N ARG A 438 -18.93 38.87 -16.70
CA ARG A 438 -17.87 39.08 -17.70
C ARG A 438 -16.50 38.67 -17.16
N LEU A 439 -16.20 39.00 -15.90
CA LEU A 439 -14.95 38.64 -15.25
C LEU A 439 -14.78 37.13 -15.14
N VAL A 440 -15.83 36.41 -14.72
CA VAL A 440 -15.81 34.95 -14.63
C VAL A 440 -15.68 34.31 -16.02
N ASN A 441 -16.48 34.76 -16.98
CA ASN A 441 -16.43 34.23 -18.35
C ASN A 441 -15.09 34.49 -19.04
N SER A 442 -14.41 35.61 -18.75
CA SER A 442 -13.07 35.87 -19.31
C SER A 442 -11.99 34.95 -18.72
N ILE A 443 -12.15 34.53 -17.47
CA ILE A 443 -11.22 33.59 -16.82
C ILE A 443 -11.45 32.18 -17.37
N LEU A 444 -12.71 31.80 -17.58
CA LEU A 444 -13.12 30.46 -18.02
C LEU A 444 -13.27 30.31 -19.54
N GLU A 445 -12.73 31.24 -20.33
CA GLU A 445 -12.97 31.29 -21.78
C GLU A 445 -12.56 30.00 -22.50
N LYS A 446 -11.49 29.34 -22.05
CA LYS A 446 -10.99 28.11 -22.67
C LYS A 446 -11.87 26.91 -22.30
N GLU A 447 -12.31 26.86 -21.05
CA GLU A 447 -13.10 25.79 -20.46
C GLU A 447 -14.53 25.83 -20.99
N LEU A 448 -15.13 27.03 -21.14
CA LEU A 448 -16.47 27.24 -21.70
C LEU A 448 -16.61 26.72 -23.14
N LYS A 449 -15.51 26.57 -23.89
CA LYS A 449 -15.54 25.96 -25.25
C LYS A 449 -15.80 24.45 -25.20
N THR A 450 -15.56 23.81 -24.06
CA THR A 450 -15.72 22.36 -23.85
C THR A 450 -16.97 22.00 -23.05
N ILE A 451 -17.59 22.99 -22.40
CA ILE A 451 -18.78 22.84 -21.56
C ILE A 451 -20.02 23.14 -22.40
N HIS A 452 -21.01 22.25 -22.36
CA HIS A 452 -22.23 22.38 -23.14
C HIS A 452 -23.18 23.45 -22.57
N ALA A 453 -23.29 23.53 -21.24
CA ALA A 453 -24.04 24.60 -20.57
C ALA A 453 -23.36 25.02 -19.26
N PHE A 454 -23.31 26.33 -19.02
CA PHE A 454 -22.71 26.90 -17.81
C PHE A 454 -23.64 27.95 -17.22
N SER A 455 -24.09 27.72 -15.99
CA SER A 455 -24.84 28.68 -15.20
C SER A 455 -24.00 29.14 -14.01
N GLN A 456 -24.10 30.43 -13.66
CA GLN A 456 -23.30 31.01 -12.60
C GLN A 456 -24.10 31.94 -11.68
N LYS A 457 -23.78 31.91 -10.39
CA LYS A 457 -24.24 32.87 -9.37
C LYS A 457 -23.03 33.54 -8.75
N THR A 458 -22.84 34.83 -8.97
CA THR A 458 -21.69 35.60 -8.44
C THR A 458 -22.09 36.47 -7.26
N LEU A 459 -21.61 36.13 -6.06
CA LEU A 459 -22.02 36.74 -4.79
C LEU A 459 -20.82 37.36 -4.05
N THR A 460 -21.02 38.46 -3.35
CA THR A 460 -20.02 38.96 -2.40
C THR A 460 -20.07 38.14 -1.10
N PRO A 461 -19.00 38.15 -0.27
CA PRO A 461 -19.04 37.49 1.03
C PRO A 461 -20.15 38.01 1.95
N ALA A 462 -20.58 39.26 1.77
CA ALA A 462 -21.71 39.85 2.50
C ALA A 462 -23.07 39.38 1.95
N GLU A 463 -23.20 39.20 0.63
CA GLU A 463 -24.42 38.68 -0.02
C GLU A 463 -24.66 37.20 0.29
N TRP A 464 -23.61 36.39 0.47
CA TRP A 464 -23.73 34.97 0.82
C TRP A 464 -24.10 34.71 2.29
N LYS A 465 -23.77 35.64 3.17
CA LYS A 465 -24.10 35.56 4.60
C LYS A 465 -25.55 35.94 4.91
N LYS A 466 -26.26 36.54 3.94
CA LYS A 466 -27.70 36.84 4.01
C LYS A 466 -28.49 35.68 3.43
#